data_AF-A0A1E1WUM5-F1
#
_entry.id   AF-A0A1E1WUM5-F1
#
_cell.length_a   1.000
_cell.length_b   1.000
_cell.length_c   1.000
_cell.angle_alpha   90.00
_cell.angle_beta   90.00
_cell.angle_gamma   90.00
#
_symmetry.space_group_name_H-M   'P 1'
#
loop_
_entity.id
_entity.type
_entity.pdbx_description
1 polymer ?
#
loop_
_entity_poly.entity_id
_entity_poly.type
_entity_poly.pdbx_seq_one_letter_code
_entity_poly.pdbx_strand_id
1 'polypeptide(L)'
;AEITKRLEEARALAAITGPRPTPPPVDRRIELARRQQAARDARRDASARSRDQFSSQARLVREMERSEKAELAKREKEARSQQLLEERELKRQQAILLKEQERERRRQHTTFIRQLDARRRWEERERRKHQNLLDRLLAKEKKLQSRRKEMELLSELRRPQEDSSLSEQKPLPALSRIPGLKLPGQAFADLLQVYEFIHNFGQTLGFDMESLPTLNTFQLALLPDCSLEAEEEPA
;
A
#
# COMPACT_ATOMS: atom_id res chain seq x y z
N ALA A 1 90.54 70.88 39.61
CA ALA A 1 91.78 70.60 38.87
C ALA A 1 91.67 70.91 37.36
N GLU A 2 90.50 70.74 36.73
CA GLU A 2 90.33 70.96 35.27
C GLU A 2 90.12 72.43 34.89
N ILE A 3 89.49 73.22 35.75
CA ILE A 3 89.27 74.67 35.55
C ILE A 3 90.59 75.44 35.63
N THR A 4 91.48 75.09 36.55
CA THR A 4 92.83 75.67 36.65
C THR A 4 93.69 75.33 35.44
N LYS A 5 93.55 74.11 34.91
CA LYS A 5 94.25 73.66 33.70
C LYS A 5 93.78 74.41 32.45
N ARG A 6 92.48 74.68 32.33
CA ARG A 6 91.93 75.53 31.25
C ARG A 6 92.30 77.01 31.41
N LEU A 7 92.45 77.50 32.64
CA LEU A 7 92.92 78.87 32.92
C LEU A 7 94.43 79.02 32.62
N GLU A 8 95.25 78.01 32.92
CA GLU A 8 96.67 77.96 32.54
C GLU A 8 96.85 77.76 31.03
N GLU A 9 96.05 76.92 30.37
CA GLU A 9 96.04 76.76 28.91
C GLU A 9 95.59 78.06 28.22
N ALA A 10 94.61 78.78 28.78
CA ALA A 10 94.22 80.10 28.30
C ALA A 10 95.29 81.18 28.57
N ARG A 11 96.02 81.12 29.69
CA ARG A 11 97.16 82.02 29.99
C ARG A 11 98.37 81.73 29.10
N ALA A 12 98.66 80.47 28.81
CA ALA A 12 99.73 80.03 27.92
C ALA A 12 99.44 80.39 26.46
N LEU A 13 98.17 80.30 26.02
CA LEU A 13 97.74 80.76 24.70
C LEU A 13 97.73 82.29 24.56
N ALA A 14 97.53 83.03 25.65
CA ALA A 14 97.62 84.50 25.66
C ALA A 14 99.05 85.04 25.70
N ALA A 15 100.01 84.30 26.30
CA ALA A 15 101.42 84.70 26.42
C ALA A 15 102.23 84.66 25.09
N ILE A 16 101.65 84.13 24.01
CA ILE A 16 102.27 84.03 22.66
C ILE A 16 101.82 85.20 21.75
N THR A 17 101.19 86.23 22.32
CA THR A 17 100.75 87.43 21.57
C THR A 17 101.86 88.48 21.50
N GLY A 18 102.78 88.29 20.55
CA GLY A 18 103.71 89.33 20.09
C GLY A 18 102.98 90.52 19.46
N PRO A 19 103.68 91.63 19.19
CA PRO A 19 103.08 92.87 18.72
C PRO A 19 102.26 92.64 17.45
N ARG A 20 101.07 93.29 17.41
CA ARG A 20 100.12 93.37 16.30
C ARG A 20 100.80 93.12 14.94
N PRO A 21 100.56 91.96 14.28
CA PRO A 21 101.24 91.65 13.03
C PRO A 21 100.78 92.61 11.95
N THR A 22 101.74 93.14 11.20
CA THR A 22 101.49 93.89 9.98
C THR A 22 100.67 93.03 9.02
N PRO A 23 99.66 93.59 8.33
CA PRO A 23 98.84 92.83 7.41
C PRO A 23 99.72 92.21 6.31
N PRO A 24 99.58 90.91 6.01
CA PRO A 24 100.36 90.27 4.97
C PRO A 24 100.05 90.89 3.59
N PRO A 25 101.00 90.81 2.64
CA PRO A 25 100.86 91.34 1.28
C PRO A 25 99.54 90.90 0.61
N VAL A 26 98.95 91.74 -0.23
CA VAL A 26 97.62 91.54 -0.86
C VAL A 26 97.49 90.16 -1.51
N ASP A 27 98.54 89.67 -2.16
CA ASP A 27 98.55 88.37 -2.86
C ASP A 27 98.28 87.19 -1.92
N ARG A 28 98.86 87.19 -0.71
CA ARG A 28 98.61 86.13 0.29
C ARG A 28 97.18 86.15 0.84
N ARG A 29 96.51 87.31 0.83
CA ARG A 29 95.10 87.43 1.25
C ARG A 29 94.15 86.90 0.18
N ILE A 30 94.44 87.16 -1.08
CA ILE A 30 93.67 86.62 -2.21
C ILE A 30 93.78 85.09 -2.23
N GLU A 31 94.97 84.56 -2.02
CA GLU A 31 95.20 83.11 -1.96
C GLU A 31 94.47 82.45 -0.77
N LEU A 32 94.51 83.08 0.40
CA LEU A 32 93.79 82.60 1.58
C LEU A 32 92.27 82.64 1.40
N ALA A 33 91.73 83.70 0.78
CA ALA A 33 90.32 83.82 0.46
C ALA A 33 89.87 82.75 -0.55
N ARG A 34 90.65 82.51 -1.61
CA ARG A 34 90.42 81.40 -2.56
C ARG A 34 90.42 80.05 -1.85
N ARG A 35 91.36 79.80 -0.95
CA ARG A 35 91.44 78.55 -0.18
C ARG A 35 90.24 78.36 0.76
N GLN A 36 89.75 79.44 1.39
CA GLN A 36 88.54 79.39 2.22
C GLN A 36 87.27 79.17 1.39
N GLN A 37 87.18 79.78 0.21
CA GLN A 37 86.04 79.62 -0.68
C GLN A 37 85.99 78.21 -1.27
N ALA A 38 87.13 77.68 -1.72
CA ALA A 38 87.27 76.28 -2.13
C ALA A 38 86.93 75.30 -1.00
N ALA A 39 87.29 75.60 0.25
CA ALA A 39 86.93 74.78 1.40
C ALA A 39 85.41 74.80 1.70
N ARG A 40 84.74 75.93 1.48
CA ARG A 40 83.28 76.05 1.63
C ARG A 40 82.52 75.29 0.54
N ASP A 41 82.94 75.42 -0.71
CA ASP A 41 82.32 74.71 -1.83
C ASP A 41 82.54 73.18 -1.71
N ALA A 42 83.75 72.75 -1.31
CA ALA A 42 84.02 71.34 -1.02
C ALA A 42 83.15 70.78 0.12
N ARG A 43 82.86 71.58 1.17
CA ARG A 43 81.93 71.19 2.25
C ARG A 43 80.48 71.11 1.77
N ARG A 44 80.05 72.04 0.91
CA ARG A 44 78.69 72.03 0.32
C ARG A 44 78.48 70.82 -0.58
N ASP A 45 79.45 70.52 -1.44
CA ASP A 45 79.42 69.35 -2.32
C ASP A 45 79.50 68.04 -1.54
N ALA A 46 80.32 67.96 -0.49
CA ALA A 46 80.35 66.81 0.41
C ALA A 46 79.01 66.60 1.14
N SER A 47 78.36 67.68 1.58
CA SER A 47 77.03 67.62 2.20
C SER A 47 75.94 67.22 1.20
N ALA A 48 76.00 67.70 -0.05
CA ALA A 48 75.06 67.31 -1.11
C ALA A 48 75.24 65.83 -1.49
N ARG A 49 76.48 65.38 -1.70
CA ARG A 49 76.80 63.96 -1.96
C ARG A 49 76.38 63.04 -0.82
N SER A 50 76.58 63.46 0.44
CA SER A 50 76.12 62.70 1.61
C SER A 50 74.59 62.59 1.65
N ARG A 51 73.87 63.67 1.31
CA ARG A 51 72.41 63.68 1.25
C ARG A 51 71.87 62.80 0.12
N ASP A 52 72.52 62.82 -1.04
CA ASP A 52 72.16 61.98 -2.19
C ASP A 52 72.51 60.50 -1.96
N GLN A 53 73.63 60.21 -1.30
CA GLN A 53 73.97 58.85 -0.84
C GLN A 53 72.95 58.33 0.17
N PHE A 54 72.57 59.13 1.17
CA PHE A 54 71.56 58.76 2.15
C PHE A 54 70.17 58.57 1.50
N SER A 55 69.78 59.44 0.56
CA SER A 55 68.54 59.33 -0.21
C SER A 55 68.52 58.07 -1.09
N SER A 56 69.64 57.76 -1.75
CA SER A 56 69.79 56.57 -2.60
C SER A 56 69.77 55.29 -1.75
N GLN A 57 70.44 55.29 -0.60
CA GLN A 57 70.42 54.19 0.37
C GLN A 57 69.00 53.99 0.93
N ALA A 58 68.28 55.06 1.26
CA ALA A 58 66.90 54.99 1.72
C ALA A 58 65.92 54.47 0.65
N ARG A 59 66.17 54.75 -0.64
CA ARG A 59 65.38 54.18 -1.75
C ARG A 59 65.61 52.68 -1.90
N LEU A 60 66.87 52.24 -1.86
CA LEU A 60 67.23 50.82 -1.93
C LEU A 60 66.63 50.02 -0.77
N VAL A 61 66.66 50.57 0.46
CA VAL A 61 66.03 49.92 1.62
C VAL A 61 64.51 49.79 1.43
N ARG A 62 63.81 50.84 0.97
CA ARG A 62 62.36 50.77 0.70
C ARG A 62 61.98 49.81 -0.41
N GLU A 63 62.84 49.66 -1.42
CA GLU A 63 62.62 48.73 -2.52
C GLU A 63 62.80 47.28 -2.06
N MET A 64 63.85 47.00 -1.28
CA MET A 64 64.06 45.71 -0.62
C MET A 64 62.89 45.37 0.31
N GLU A 65 62.48 46.28 1.20
CA GLU A 65 61.33 46.07 2.09
C GLU A 65 60.01 45.81 1.32
N ARG A 66 59.79 46.49 0.19
CA ARG A 66 58.61 46.23 -0.66
C ARG A 66 58.68 44.87 -1.34
N SER A 67 59.86 44.47 -1.81
CA SER A 67 60.09 43.16 -2.43
C SER A 67 59.91 42.02 -1.42
N GLU A 68 60.46 42.15 -0.21
CA GLU A 68 60.31 41.19 0.88
C GLU A 68 58.85 41.08 1.34
N LYS A 69 58.15 42.22 1.50
CA LYS A 69 56.71 42.22 1.84
C LYS A 69 55.88 41.57 0.75
N ALA A 70 56.20 41.79 -0.53
CA ALA A 70 55.50 41.16 -1.65
C ALA A 70 55.77 39.65 -1.72
N GLU A 71 56.99 39.19 -1.41
CA GLU A 71 57.35 37.78 -1.36
C GLU A 71 56.64 37.07 -0.20
N LEU A 72 56.65 37.65 1.00
CA LEU A 72 55.92 37.13 2.17
C LEU A 72 54.42 37.03 1.90
N ALA A 73 53.82 38.05 1.27
CA ALA A 73 52.41 38.03 0.90
C ALA A 73 52.07 36.95 -0.15
N LYS A 74 53.00 36.63 -1.08
CA LYS A 74 52.83 35.51 -2.01
C LYS A 74 52.92 34.16 -1.30
N ARG A 75 53.94 33.97 -0.45
CA ARG A 75 54.10 32.75 0.36
C ARG A 75 52.91 32.51 1.28
N GLU A 76 52.37 33.56 1.91
CA GLU A 76 51.17 33.47 2.75
C GLU A 76 49.92 33.09 1.93
N LYS A 77 49.75 33.66 0.73
CA LYS A 77 48.64 33.30 -0.18
C LYS A 77 48.76 31.86 -0.69
N GLU A 78 49.98 31.42 -1.02
CA GLU A 78 50.26 30.05 -1.44
C GLU A 78 50.00 29.06 -0.30
N ALA A 79 50.48 29.35 0.91
CA ALA A 79 50.22 28.52 2.10
C ALA A 79 48.72 28.44 2.42
N ARG A 80 47.99 29.57 2.38
CA ARG A 80 46.52 29.57 2.56
C ARG A 80 45.80 28.80 1.46
N SER A 81 46.26 28.91 0.21
CA SER A 81 45.69 28.16 -0.92
C SER A 81 45.95 26.66 -0.78
N GLN A 82 47.13 26.25 -0.30
CA GLN A 82 47.48 24.85 -0.04
C GLN A 82 46.64 24.28 1.10
N GLN A 83 46.53 25.00 2.23
CA GLN A 83 45.68 24.61 3.36
C GLN A 83 44.21 24.43 2.96
N LEU A 84 43.67 25.34 2.13
CA LEU A 84 42.30 25.22 1.62
C LEU A 84 42.13 23.99 0.72
N LEU A 85 43.12 23.66 -0.10
CA LEU A 85 43.08 22.49 -0.96
C LEU A 85 43.10 21.20 -0.14
N GLU A 86 44.01 21.10 0.83
CA GLU A 86 44.11 19.97 1.76
C GLU A 86 42.83 19.78 2.57
N GLU A 87 42.25 20.86 3.12
CA GLU A 87 40.97 20.80 3.83
C GLU A 87 39.84 20.31 2.91
N ARG A 88 39.83 20.75 1.64
CA ARG A 88 38.83 20.34 0.66
C ARG A 88 39.01 18.87 0.25
N GLU A 89 40.24 18.38 0.17
CA GLU A 89 40.54 16.97 -0.08
C GLU A 89 40.15 16.09 1.11
N LEU A 90 40.44 16.53 2.33
CA LEU A 90 40.10 15.80 3.55
C LEU A 90 38.57 15.74 3.73
N LYS A 91 37.84 16.84 3.47
CA LYS A 91 36.38 16.85 3.42
C LYS A 91 35.82 15.93 2.32
N ARG A 92 36.46 15.86 1.15
CA ARG A 92 36.06 14.94 0.07
C ARG A 92 36.25 13.48 0.50
N GLN A 93 37.37 13.14 1.12
CA GLN A 93 37.64 11.79 1.63
C GLN A 93 36.62 11.39 2.71
N GLN A 94 36.32 12.28 3.66
CA GLN A 94 35.29 12.05 4.67
C GLN A 94 33.90 11.85 4.04
N ALA A 95 33.53 12.65 3.04
CA ALA A 95 32.25 12.51 2.35
C ALA A 95 32.12 11.20 1.57
N ILE A 96 33.21 10.72 0.96
CA ILE A 96 33.23 9.42 0.26
C ILE A 96 33.02 8.28 1.25
N LEU A 97 33.76 8.29 2.37
CA LEU A 97 33.64 7.26 3.41
C LEU A 97 32.20 7.17 3.97
N LEU A 98 31.59 8.32 4.28
CA LEU A 98 30.21 8.36 4.75
C LEU A 98 29.21 7.84 3.71
N LYS A 99 29.40 8.22 2.44
CA LYS A 99 28.56 7.76 1.33
C LYS A 99 28.72 6.25 1.09
N GLU A 100 29.91 5.71 1.29
CA GLU A 100 30.17 4.27 1.17
C GLU A 100 29.53 3.48 2.31
N GLN A 101 29.67 3.93 3.56
CA GLN A 101 28.96 3.35 4.70
C GLN A 101 27.43 3.42 4.54
N GLU A 102 26.90 4.51 4.00
CA GLU A 102 25.46 4.62 3.70
C GLU A 102 25.03 3.64 2.60
N ARG A 103 25.81 3.52 1.52
CA ARG A 103 25.56 2.55 0.44
C ARG A 103 25.61 1.12 0.97
N GLU A 104 26.56 0.81 1.85
CA GLU A 104 26.68 -0.51 2.46
C GLU A 104 25.49 -0.81 3.39
N ARG A 105 25.09 0.13 4.25
CA ARG A 105 23.86 0.01 5.05
C ARG A 105 22.62 -0.20 4.18
N ARG A 106 22.49 0.54 3.08
CA ARG A 106 21.38 0.34 2.11
C ARG A 106 21.41 -1.06 1.49
N ARG A 107 22.58 -1.57 1.10
CA ARG A 107 22.73 -2.94 0.56
C ARG A 107 22.34 -4.00 1.59
N GLN A 108 22.80 -3.86 2.84
CA GLN A 108 22.44 -4.76 3.93
C GLN A 108 20.92 -4.70 4.18
N HIS A 109 20.34 -3.51 4.22
CA HIS A 109 18.91 -3.32 4.41
C HIS A 109 18.08 -3.95 3.28
N THR A 110 18.43 -3.71 2.02
CA THR A 110 17.75 -4.33 0.87
C THR A 110 17.88 -5.85 0.89
N THR A 111 19.04 -6.38 1.27
CA THR A 111 19.27 -7.82 1.39
C THR A 111 18.39 -8.42 2.49
N PHE A 112 18.31 -7.77 3.64
CA PHE A 112 17.47 -8.19 4.75
C PHE A 112 15.98 -8.17 4.39
N ILE A 113 15.49 -7.10 3.76
CA ILE A 113 14.10 -7.04 3.25
C ILE A 113 13.84 -8.20 2.29
N ARG A 114 14.75 -8.45 1.34
CA ARG A 114 14.61 -9.54 0.36
C ARG A 114 14.52 -10.91 1.03
N GLN A 115 15.30 -11.15 2.09
CA GLN A 115 15.24 -12.38 2.86
C GLN A 115 13.91 -12.53 3.62
N LEU A 116 13.43 -11.45 4.25
CA LEU A 116 12.12 -11.45 4.91
C LEU A 116 10.98 -11.70 3.92
N ASP A 117 11.00 -11.05 2.76
CA ASP A 117 10.00 -11.24 1.70
C ASP A 117 10.05 -12.67 1.14
N ALA A 118 11.23 -13.24 0.95
CA ALA A 118 11.39 -14.62 0.51
C ALA A 118 10.80 -15.61 1.53
N ARG A 119 11.05 -15.40 2.82
CA ARG A 119 10.47 -16.19 3.91
C ARG A 119 8.95 -16.05 3.95
N ARG A 120 8.42 -14.83 3.90
CA ARG A 120 6.98 -14.55 3.87
C ARG A 120 6.30 -15.23 2.68
N ARG A 121 6.89 -15.13 1.48
CA ARG A 121 6.38 -15.81 0.27
C ARG A 121 6.41 -17.32 0.39
N TRP A 122 7.37 -17.90 1.10
CA TRP A 122 7.45 -19.34 1.32
C TRP A 122 6.36 -19.81 2.29
N GLU A 123 6.20 -19.11 3.42
CA GLU A 123 5.12 -19.37 4.39
C GLU A 123 3.73 -19.22 3.75
N GLU A 124 3.53 -18.21 2.90
CA GLU A 124 2.27 -18.01 2.20
C GLU A 124 1.98 -19.13 1.19
N ARG A 125 3.00 -19.63 0.49
CA ARG A 125 2.87 -20.79 -0.40
C ARG A 125 2.49 -22.06 0.37
N GLU A 126 3.10 -22.29 1.53
CA GLU A 126 2.74 -23.39 2.42
C GLU A 126 1.29 -23.27 2.90
N ARG A 127 0.88 -22.09 3.38
CA ARG A 127 -0.52 -21.84 3.78
C ARG A 127 -1.50 -22.09 2.65
N ARG A 128 -1.20 -21.62 1.43
CA ARG A 128 -2.03 -21.88 0.24
C ARG A 128 -2.13 -23.36 -0.09
N LYS A 129 -1.06 -24.14 0.05
CA LYS A 129 -1.11 -25.60 -0.15
C LYS A 129 -2.04 -26.27 0.86
N HIS A 130 -1.93 -25.91 2.13
CA HIS A 130 -2.80 -26.45 3.20
C HIS A 130 -4.25 -26.07 2.94
N GLN A 131 -4.52 -24.81 2.60
CA GLN A 131 -5.85 -24.34 2.26
C GLN A 131 -6.43 -25.06 1.03
N ASN A 132 -5.65 -25.18 -0.05
CA ASN A 132 -6.07 -25.92 -1.25
C ASN A 132 -6.35 -27.40 -0.95
N LEU A 133 -5.61 -28.02 -0.03
CA LEU A 133 -5.87 -29.40 0.39
C LEU A 133 -7.19 -29.50 1.17
N LEU A 134 -7.42 -28.59 2.11
CA LEU A 134 -8.67 -28.50 2.86
C LEU A 134 -9.86 -28.26 1.94
N ASP A 135 -9.75 -27.33 0.99
CA ASP A 135 -10.80 -27.04 0.00
C ASP A 135 -11.09 -28.26 -0.87
N ARG A 136 -10.05 -29.00 -1.29
CA ARG A 136 -10.22 -30.27 -2.03
C ARG A 136 -10.94 -31.33 -1.21
N LEU A 137 -10.61 -31.46 0.08
CA LEU A 137 -11.28 -32.40 0.98
C LEU A 137 -12.75 -32.02 1.17
N LEU A 138 -13.02 -30.74 1.40
CA LEU A 138 -14.37 -30.22 1.59
C LEU A 138 -15.22 -30.34 0.32
N ALA A 139 -14.63 -30.13 -0.86
CA ALA A 139 -15.30 -30.37 -2.14
C ALA A 139 -15.62 -31.86 -2.37
N LYS A 140 -14.70 -32.77 -2.01
CA LYS A 140 -14.94 -34.22 -2.07
C LYS A 140 -16.06 -34.64 -1.12
N GLU A 141 -16.05 -34.13 0.11
CA GLU A 141 -17.10 -34.41 1.10
C GLU A 141 -18.46 -33.91 0.63
N LYS A 142 -18.55 -32.66 0.15
CA LYS A 142 -19.79 -32.11 -0.42
C LYS A 142 -20.31 -32.95 -1.59
N LYS A 143 -19.42 -33.39 -2.49
CA LYS A 143 -19.81 -34.26 -3.61
C LYS A 143 -20.32 -35.62 -3.12
N LEU A 144 -19.69 -36.20 -2.10
CA LEU A 144 -20.14 -37.47 -1.51
C LEU A 144 -21.50 -37.33 -0.84
N GLN A 145 -21.71 -36.26 -0.07
CA GLN A 145 -22.99 -35.95 0.57
C GLN A 145 -24.10 -35.72 -0.47
N SER A 146 -23.80 -35.00 -1.56
CA SER A 146 -24.74 -34.82 -2.67
C SER A 146 -25.14 -36.17 -3.29
N ARG A 147 -24.16 -37.04 -3.55
CA ARG A 147 -24.43 -38.39 -4.09
C ARG A 147 -25.23 -39.26 -3.13
N ARG A 148 -24.99 -39.16 -1.82
CA ARG A 148 -25.79 -39.89 -0.81
C ARG A 148 -27.25 -39.45 -0.85
N LYS A 149 -27.50 -38.14 -0.86
CA LYS A 149 -28.86 -37.59 -0.96
C LYS A 149 -29.56 -37.98 -2.26
N GLU A 150 -28.84 -37.92 -3.38
CA GLU A 150 -29.38 -38.32 -4.69
C GLU A 150 -29.70 -39.82 -4.73
N MET A 151 -28.83 -40.65 -4.17
CA MET A 151 -29.05 -42.09 -4.06
C MET A 151 -30.24 -42.43 -3.15
N GLU A 152 -30.38 -41.73 -2.01
CA GLU A 152 -31.52 -41.87 -1.10
C GLU A 152 -32.83 -41.50 -1.79
N LEU A 153 -32.87 -40.35 -2.47
CA LEU A 153 -34.02 -39.93 -3.28
C LEU A 153 -34.37 -40.95 -4.36
N LEU A 154 -33.38 -41.46 -5.10
CA LEU A 154 -33.60 -42.51 -6.11
C LEU A 154 -34.09 -43.81 -5.48
N SER A 155 -33.65 -44.15 -4.27
CA SER A 155 -34.14 -45.30 -3.52
C SER A 155 -35.62 -45.14 -3.18
N GLU A 156 -36.02 -43.96 -2.68
CA GLU A 156 -37.42 -43.65 -2.35
C GLU A 156 -38.31 -43.65 -3.60
N LEU A 157 -37.87 -43.02 -4.68
CA LEU A 157 -38.61 -43.01 -5.96
C LEU A 157 -38.76 -44.41 -6.57
N ARG A 158 -37.85 -45.33 -6.26
CA ARG A 158 -37.93 -46.74 -6.69
C ARG A 158 -38.73 -47.61 -5.73
N ARG A 159 -39.16 -47.10 -4.57
CA ARG A 159 -40.04 -47.86 -3.69
C ARG A 159 -41.34 -48.12 -4.46
N PRO A 160 -41.76 -49.38 -4.59
CA PRO A 160 -43.06 -49.69 -5.15
C PRO A 160 -44.12 -48.94 -4.35
N GLN A 161 -44.91 -48.10 -5.01
CA GLN A 161 -46.06 -47.46 -4.38
C GLN A 161 -47.18 -48.51 -4.34
N GLU A 162 -47.41 -49.12 -3.19
CA GLU A 162 -48.50 -50.08 -2.97
C GLU A 162 -49.85 -49.35 -2.90
N ASP A 163 -50.26 -48.72 -4.02
CA ASP A 163 -51.57 -48.05 -4.19
C ASP A 163 -52.75 -49.04 -4.25
N SER A 164 -52.50 -50.32 -3.97
CA SER A 164 -53.49 -51.39 -4.12
C SER A 164 -54.45 -51.50 -2.93
N SER A 165 -54.22 -50.77 -1.83
CA SER A 165 -55.11 -50.80 -0.67
C SER A 165 -55.39 -49.39 -0.13
N LEU A 166 -56.66 -48.99 -0.15
CA LEU A 166 -57.15 -47.83 0.59
C LEU A 166 -57.08 -48.15 2.09
N SER A 167 -56.26 -47.40 2.84
CA SER A 167 -56.09 -47.55 4.30
C SER A 167 -57.39 -47.31 5.09
N GLU A 168 -58.32 -46.53 4.52
CA GLU A 168 -59.61 -46.21 5.13
C GLU A 168 -60.74 -46.64 4.19
N GLN A 169 -61.19 -47.88 4.34
CA GLN A 169 -62.39 -48.36 3.67
C GLN A 169 -63.61 -47.72 4.33
N LYS A 170 -64.03 -46.56 3.80
CA LYS A 170 -65.33 -45.99 4.16
C LYS A 170 -66.41 -47.00 3.71
N PRO A 171 -67.28 -47.48 4.62
CA PRO A 171 -68.35 -48.39 4.22
C PRO A 171 -69.24 -47.70 3.19
N LEU A 172 -69.70 -48.46 2.19
CA LEU A 172 -70.69 -47.97 1.24
C LEU A 172 -71.95 -47.55 2.02
N PRO A 173 -72.64 -46.47 1.59
CA PRO A 173 -73.89 -46.08 2.22
C PRO A 173 -74.91 -47.21 2.13
N ALA A 174 -75.62 -47.48 3.22
CA ALA A 174 -76.70 -48.45 3.22
C ALA A 174 -77.88 -47.92 2.39
N LEU A 175 -78.19 -48.59 1.28
CA LEU A 175 -79.39 -48.31 0.50
C LEU A 175 -80.56 -49.10 1.10
N SER A 176 -81.56 -48.41 1.65
CA SER A 176 -82.78 -49.06 2.09
C SER A 176 -83.65 -49.43 0.89
N ARG A 177 -84.30 -50.60 0.96
CA ARG A 177 -85.29 -50.97 -0.04
C ARG A 177 -86.52 -50.09 0.12
N ILE A 178 -87.17 -49.74 -0.99
CA ILE A 178 -88.46 -49.06 -0.97
C ILE A 178 -89.48 -49.94 -0.22
N PRO A 179 -90.18 -49.43 0.80
CA PRO A 179 -91.19 -50.21 1.53
C PRO A 179 -92.23 -50.80 0.57
N GLY A 180 -92.54 -52.09 0.73
CA GLY A 180 -93.51 -52.81 -0.11
C GLY A 180 -92.97 -53.33 -1.44
N LEU A 181 -91.79 -52.89 -1.90
CA LEU A 181 -91.15 -53.41 -3.11
C LEU A 181 -90.41 -54.71 -2.79
N LYS A 182 -90.95 -55.82 -3.29
CA LYS A 182 -90.40 -57.18 -3.07
C LYS A 182 -89.57 -57.69 -4.23
N LEU A 183 -89.73 -57.10 -5.43
CA LEU A 183 -89.00 -57.48 -6.65
C LEU A 183 -87.72 -56.66 -6.86
N PRO A 184 -86.72 -57.21 -7.57
CA PRO A 184 -85.59 -56.41 -8.05
C PRO A 184 -86.08 -55.32 -9.01
N GLY A 185 -85.34 -54.22 -9.12
CA GLY A 185 -85.77 -53.02 -9.87
C GLY A 185 -86.17 -53.32 -11.32
N GLN A 186 -85.41 -54.18 -12.00
CA GLN A 186 -85.73 -54.59 -13.38
C GLN A 186 -87.06 -55.36 -13.44
N ALA A 187 -87.23 -56.40 -12.61
CA ALA A 187 -88.45 -57.21 -12.63
C ALA A 187 -89.69 -56.39 -12.23
N PHE A 188 -89.56 -55.40 -11.34
CA PHE A 188 -90.66 -54.50 -11.02
C PHE A 188 -90.99 -53.55 -12.17
N ALA A 189 -89.98 -53.05 -12.90
CA ALA A 189 -90.19 -52.23 -14.08
C ALA A 189 -90.91 -53.01 -15.20
N ASP A 190 -90.48 -54.25 -15.45
CA ASP A 190 -91.12 -55.14 -16.42
C ASP A 190 -92.57 -55.45 -15.99
N LEU A 191 -92.80 -55.70 -14.70
CA LEU A 191 -94.14 -55.89 -14.15
C LEU A 191 -95.04 -54.66 -14.35
N LEU A 192 -94.54 -53.45 -14.08
CA LEU A 192 -95.28 -52.21 -14.29
C LEU A 192 -95.67 -52.04 -15.76
N GLN A 193 -94.76 -52.38 -16.69
CA GLN A 193 -95.06 -52.32 -18.11
C GLN A 193 -96.23 -53.23 -18.50
N VAL A 194 -96.25 -54.46 -17.98
CA VAL A 194 -97.34 -55.42 -18.22
C VAL A 194 -98.63 -54.98 -17.51
N TYR A 195 -98.53 -54.54 -16.26
CA TYR A 195 -99.65 -54.06 -15.46
C TYR A 195 -100.37 -52.90 -16.16
N GLU A 196 -99.62 -51.88 -16.59
CA GLU A 196 -100.13 -50.73 -17.33
C GLU A 196 -100.68 -51.12 -18.69
N PHE A 197 -100.04 -52.04 -19.40
CA PHE A 197 -100.56 -52.54 -20.67
C PHE A 197 -101.95 -53.17 -20.49
N ILE A 198 -102.13 -54.04 -19.50
CA ILE A 198 -103.42 -54.70 -19.24
C ILE A 198 -104.46 -53.68 -18.77
N HIS A 199 -104.10 -52.69 -17.95
CA HIS A 199 -105.05 -51.67 -17.50
C HIS A 199 -105.50 -50.73 -18.63
N ASN A 200 -104.60 -50.40 -19.57
CA ASN A 200 -104.92 -49.51 -20.68
C ASN A 200 -105.62 -50.20 -21.85
N PHE A 201 -105.31 -51.47 -22.13
CA PHE A 201 -105.84 -52.22 -23.28
C PHE A 201 -106.80 -53.36 -22.88
N GLY A 202 -106.98 -53.63 -21.60
CA GLY A 202 -107.67 -54.84 -21.14
C GLY A 202 -109.12 -54.93 -21.57
N GLN A 203 -109.87 -53.82 -21.52
CA GLN A 203 -111.24 -53.78 -22.00
C GLN A 203 -111.32 -54.08 -23.51
N THR A 204 -110.38 -53.56 -24.30
CA THR A 204 -110.32 -53.81 -25.75
C THR A 204 -109.94 -55.25 -26.08
N LEU A 205 -109.16 -55.90 -25.22
CA LEU A 205 -108.80 -57.32 -25.33
C LEU A 205 -109.90 -58.25 -24.80
N GLY A 206 -110.97 -57.72 -24.20
CA GLY A 206 -112.09 -58.48 -23.65
C GLY A 206 -111.85 -59.01 -22.23
N PHE A 207 -110.91 -58.46 -21.48
CA PHE A 207 -110.75 -58.76 -20.06
C PHE A 207 -111.83 -58.10 -19.22
N ASP A 208 -112.25 -58.79 -18.16
CA ASP A 208 -113.09 -58.20 -17.11
C ASP A 208 -112.21 -57.34 -16.19
N MET A 209 -112.37 -56.02 -16.32
CA MET A 209 -111.57 -55.03 -15.60
C MET A 209 -111.79 -55.08 -14.08
N GLU A 210 -112.92 -55.60 -13.60
CA GLU A 210 -113.19 -55.74 -12.15
C GLU A 210 -112.46 -56.96 -11.55
N SER A 211 -112.08 -57.92 -12.38
CA SER A 211 -111.38 -59.16 -11.97
C SER A 211 -109.85 -59.06 -12.00
N LEU A 212 -109.30 -57.92 -12.47
CA LEU A 212 -107.86 -57.79 -12.66
C LEU A 212 -107.09 -57.78 -11.32
N PRO A 213 -105.97 -58.52 -11.23
CA PRO A 213 -105.21 -58.59 -10.01
C PRO A 213 -104.51 -57.25 -9.72
N THR A 214 -104.42 -56.90 -8.43
CA THR A 214 -103.72 -55.69 -8.00
C THR A 214 -102.22 -55.78 -8.30
N LEU A 215 -101.52 -54.65 -8.36
CA LEU A 215 -100.07 -54.62 -8.54
C LEU A 215 -99.32 -55.46 -7.48
N ASN A 216 -99.84 -55.49 -6.24
CA ASN A 216 -99.28 -56.34 -5.19
C ASN A 216 -99.51 -57.83 -5.46
N THR A 217 -100.68 -58.21 -5.98
CA THR A 217 -100.98 -59.59 -6.39
C THR A 217 -100.04 -60.05 -7.51
N PHE A 218 -99.85 -59.21 -8.53
CA PHE A 218 -98.86 -59.45 -9.59
C PHE A 218 -97.43 -59.58 -9.05
N GLN A 219 -97.05 -58.73 -8.10
CA GLN A 219 -95.74 -58.78 -7.46
C GLN A 219 -95.53 -60.09 -6.70
N LEU A 220 -96.55 -60.56 -5.96
CA LEU A 220 -96.50 -61.83 -5.22
C LEU A 220 -96.45 -63.04 -6.14
N ALA A 221 -97.17 -63.02 -7.26
CA ALA A 221 -97.18 -64.13 -8.23
C ALA A 221 -95.80 -64.41 -8.85
N LEU A 222 -94.91 -63.40 -8.87
CA LEU A 222 -93.54 -63.53 -9.36
C LEU A 222 -92.54 -63.97 -8.27
N LEU A 223 -92.99 -64.15 -7.02
CA LEU A 223 -92.14 -64.58 -5.92
C LEU A 223 -92.25 -66.11 -5.72
N PRO A 224 -91.12 -66.82 -5.50
CA PRO A 224 -91.09 -68.28 -5.38
C PRO A 224 -92.00 -68.87 -4.29
N ASP A 225 -92.26 -68.12 -3.22
CA ASP A 225 -92.92 -68.64 -2.00
C ASP A 225 -94.38 -68.20 -1.84
N CYS A 226 -94.98 -67.55 -2.86
CA CYS A 226 -96.34 -67.01 -2.78
C CYS A 226 -97.34 -67.66 -3.77
N SER A 227 -96.93 -68.69 -4.51
CA SER A 227 -97.73 -69.38 -5.52
C SER A 227 -98.44 -70.65 -5.02
N LEU A 228 -98.74 -70.76 -3.72
CA LEU A 228 -99.42 -71.95 -3.17
C LEU A 228 -100.95 -71.95 -3.38
N GLU A 229 -101.55 -70.79 -3.69
CA GLU A 229 -103.01 -70.67 -3.88
C GLU A 229 -103.43 -70.65 -5.36
N ALA A 230 -102.48 -70.68 -6.31
CA ALA A 230 -102.78 -70.64 -7.75
C ALA A 230 -103.05 -72.02 -8.39
N GLU A 231 -103.00 -73.10 -7.60
CA GLU A 231 -103.14 -74.49 -8.05
C GLU A 231 -104.51 -75.13 -7.69
N GLU A 232 -105.50 -74.37 -7.23
CA GLU A 232 -106.88 -74.90 -7.07
C GLU A 232 -107.77 -74.51 -8.27
N GLU A 233 -107.64 -75.27 -9.35
CA GLU A 233 -108.67 -75.35 -10.40
C GLU A 233 -109.67 -76.46 -10.02
N PRO A 234 -110.99 -76.21 -9.94
CA PRO A 234 -111.96 -77.24 -9.58
C PRO A 234 -112.27 -78.14 -10.78
N ALA A 235 -112.13 -79.45 -10.59
CA ALA A 235 -112.64 -80.49 -11.47
C ALA A 235 -114.16 -80.70 -11.32
#